data_AF-A0A3A4VVI3-F1
#
_entry.id   AF-A0A3A4VVI3-F1
#
_cell.length_a   1.000
_cell.length_b   1.000
_cell.length_c   1.000
_cell.angle_alpha   90.00
_cell.angle_beta   90.00
_cell.angle_gamma   90.00
#
_symmetry.space_group_name_H-M   'P 1'
#
loop_
_entity.id
_entity.type
_entity.pdbx_description
1 polymer ?
#
loop_
_entity_poly.entity_id
_entity_poly.type
_entity_poly.pdbx_seq_one_letter_code
_entity_poly.pdbx_strand_id
1 'polypeptide(L)'
;MKKMKVMVGFLIVVAVALSACTQKSASEEATPDLGVVKTQAVQTAVSQMTADAKAADENPTSELPTITPILTTSAVVVPTATLHVNSSGSGSSSSSSGTPLPTSTPDVYICEVVGQTPLDGNQYVGADIDVYWTLKNVGAATWTAGKYYYHWTGYSDLSPTKLFYLTEDVTTYDTIQIMVDVKVPTTPGQYRTQWYLVNDNGENFCGFYYYVNAIPLPTATPD
;
A
#
# COMPACT_ATOMS: atom_id res chain seq x y z
N MET A 1 -51.41 -13.76 -76.05
CA MET A 1 -51.84 -13.59 -74.63
C MET A 1 -50.83 -14.10 -73.61
N LYS A 2 -50.12 -15.23 -73.85
CA LYS A 2 -49.15 -15.81 -72.89
C LYS A 2 -47.87 -14.96 -72.69
N LYS A 3 -47.36 -14.32 -73.76
CA LYS A 3 -46.21 -13.40 -73.70
C LYS A 3 -46.47 -12.12 -72.90
N MET A 4 -47.72 -11.63 -72.90
CA MET A 4 -48.11 -10.40 -72.18
C MET A 4 -48.22 -10.65 -70.66
N LYS A 5 -48.65 -11.85 -70.24
CA LYS A 5 -48.69 -12.25 -68.83
C LYS A 5 -47.29 -12.47 -68.23
N VAL A 6 -46.33 -12.95 -69.03
CA VAL A 6 -44.93 -13.13 -68.59
C VAL A 6 -44.21 -11.78 -68.46
N MET A 7 -44.48 -10.83 -69.36
CA MET A 7 -43.90 -9.48 -69.29
C MET A 7 -44.46 -8.66 -68.13
N VAL A 8 -45.76 -8.79 -67.82
CA VAL A 8 -46.37 -8.15 -66.64
C VAL A 8 -45.88 -8.80 -65.33
N GLY A 9 -45.69 -10.12 -65.32
CA GLY A 9 -45.12 -10.82 -64.17
C GLY A 9 -43.67 -10.41 -63.87
N PHE A 10 -42.85 -10.24 -64.90
CA PHE A 10 -41.46 -9.80 -64.75
C PHE A 10 -41.36 -8.34 -64.25
N LEU A 11 -42.26 -7.46 -64.71
CA LEU A 11 -42.33 -6.07 -64.25
C LEU A 11 -42.77 -5.92 -62.78
N ILE A 12 -43.64 -6.80 -62.29
CA ILE A 12 -44.07 -6.81 -60.89
C ILE A 12 -42.96 -7.33 -59.96
N VAL A 13 -42.18 -8.33 -60.39
CA VAL A 13 -41.06 -8.87 -59.59
C VAL A 13 -39.89 -7.87 -59.48
N VAL A 14 -39.60 -7.12 -60.55
CA VAL A 14 -38.57 -6.07 -60.52
C VAL A 14 -38.99 -4.88 -59.64
N ALA A 15 -40.28 -4.51 -59.62
CA ALA A 15 -40.78 -3.43 -58.76
C ALA A 15 -40.70 -3.76 -57.25
N VAL A 16 -40.89 -5.04 -56.87
CA VAL A 16 -40.76 -5.50 -55.46
C VAL A 16 -39.30 -5.60 -55.03
N ALA A 17 -38.37 -5.91 -55.94
CA ALA A 17 -36.93 -5.96 -55.62
C ALA A 17 -36.31 -4.57 -55.39
N LEU A 18 -36.88 -3.51 -55.99
CA LEU A 18 -36.40 -2.12 -55.82
C LEU A 18 -36.88 -1.46 -54.51
N SER A 19 -37.88 -2.03 -53.82
CA SER A 19 -38.40 -1.49 -52.54
C SER A 19 -37.63 -1.98 -51.30
N ALA A 20 -36.72 -2.95 -51.45
CA ALA A 20 -35.97 -3.55 -50.35
C ALA A 20 -34.68 -2.79 -49.95
N CYS A 21 -34.34 -1.69 -50.64
CA CYS A 21 -33.12 -0.90 -50.38
C CYS A 21 -33.37 0.50 -49.84
N THR A 22 -34.49 0.79 -49.15
CA THR A 22 -34.69 2.11 -48.54
C THR A 22 -35.22 2.15 -47.11
N GLN A 23 -35.33 1.01 -46.42
CA GLN A 23 -35.67 1.03 -45.00
C GLN A 23 -34.40 1.16 -44.14
N LYS A 24 -33.81 2.36 -44.14
CA LYS A 24 -32.99 2.81 -43.01
C LYS A 24 -33.95 2.95 -41.83
N SER A 25 -33.86 2.01 -40.89
CA SER A 25 -34.62 2.05 -39.64
C SER A 25 -34.32 3.36 -38.90
N ALA A 26 -35.25 4.31 -38.98
CA ALA A 26 -35.36 5.38 -38.01
C ALA A 26 -36.23 4.85 -36.86
N SER A 27 -35.59 4.16 -35.93
CA SER A 27 -36.11 4.02 -34.58
C SER A 27 -35.47 5.14 -33.75
N GLU A 28 -35.98 6.36 -33.92
CA GLU A 28 -35.74 7.44 -32.95
C GLU A 28 -36.71 7.21 -31.78
N GLU A 29 -36.33 6.27 -30.91
CA GLU A 29 -36.69 6.44 -29.51
C GLU A 29 -35.80 7.58 -29.01
N ALA A 30 -36.43 8.66 -28.56
CA ALA A 30 -35.78 9.88 -28.08
C ALA A 30 -34.84 9.53 -26.91
N THR A 31 -33.60 9.17 -27.24
CA THR A 31 -32.52 8.97 -26.29
C THR A 31 -32.00 10.36 -25.97
N PRO A 32 -32.07 10.85 -24.72
CA PRO A 32 -31.57 12.17 -24.37
C PRO A 32 -30.11 12.30 -24.79
N ASP A 33 -29.80 13.39 -25.49
CA ASP A 33 -28.47 13.77 -25.94
C ASP A 33 -27.46 13.64 -24.77
N LEU A 34 -26.56 12.65 -24.85
CA LEU A 34 -25.53 12.40 -23.83
C LEU A 34 -24.56 13.59 -23.67
N GLY A 35 -24.46 14.47 -24.67
CA GLY A 35 -23.64 15.68 -24.59
C GLY A 35 -24.21 16.69 -23.59
N VAL A 36 -25.53 16.87 -23.59
CA VAL A 36 -26.23 17.75 -22.63
C VAL A 36 -26.16 17.19 -21.21
N VAL A 37 -26.30 15.87 -21.01
CA VAL A 37 -26.18 15.24 -19.67
C VAL A 37 -24.76 15.33 -19.13
N LYS A 38 -23.74 15.09 -19.96
CA LYS A 38 -22.33 15.26 -19.57
C LYS A 38 -22.02 16.71 -19.20
N THR A 39 -22.56 17.67 -19.95
CA THR A 39 -22.35 19.10 -19.67
C THR A 39 -23.05 19.54 -18.39
N GLN A 40 -24.27 19.06 -18.14
CA GLN A 40 -25.00 19.29 -16.89
C GLN A 40 -24.30 18.66 -15.67
N ALA A 41 -23.78 17.45 -15.80
CA ALA A 41 -23.04 16.79 -14.73
C ALA A 41 -21.73 17.53 -14.39
N VAL A 42 -21.00 18.02 -15.39
CA VAL A 42 -19.79 18.83 -15.19
C VAL A 42 -20.13 20.17 -14.52
N GLN A 43 -21.19 20.87 -14.96
CA GLN A 43 -21.62 22.12 -14.32
C GLN A 43 -22.05 21.91 -12.87
N THR A 44 -22.74 20.80 -12.57
CA THR A 44 -23.14 20.47 -11.19
C THR A 44 -21.92 20.21 -10.30
N ALA A 45 -20.92 19.47 -10.79
CA ALA A 45 -19.69 19.20 -10.04
C ALA A 45 -18.89 20.49 -9.74
N VAL A 46 -18.78 21.41 -10.71
CA VAL A 46 -18.07 22.70 -10.51
C VAL A 46 -18.82 23.59 -9.51
N SER A 47 -20.16 23.56 -9.50
CA SER A 47 -20.96 24.32 -8.54
C SER A 47 -20.83 23.80 -7.10
N GLN A 48 -20.76 22.47 -6.90
CA GLN A 48 -20.52 21.89 -5.58
C GLN A 48 -19.11 22.19 -5.06
N MET A 49 -18.07 22.05 -5.90
CA MET A 49 -16.70 22.39 -5.51
C MET A 49 -16.55 23.87 -5.10
N THR A 50 -17.28 24.78 -5.76
CA THR A 50 -17.26 26.21 -5.39
C THR A 50 -18.04 26.50 -4.10
N ALA A 51 -19.10 25.73 -3.81
CA ALA A 51 -19.83 25.83 -2.55
C ALA A 51 -19.00 25.29 -1.36
N ASP A 52 -18.29 24.17 -1.55
CA ASP A 52 -17.41 23.59 -0.54
C ASP A 52 -16.18 24.48 -0.26
N ALA A 53 -15.62 25.14 -1.28
CA ALA A 53 -14.55 26.12 -1.10
C ALA A 53 -15.00 27.34 -0.28
N LYS A 54 -16.28 27.72 -0.36
CA LYS A 54 -16.84 28.86 0.40
C LYS A 54 -17.26 28.49 1.83
N ALA A 55 -17.47 27.21 2.11
CA ALA A 55 -17.71 26.69 3.47
C ALA A 55 -16.41 26.44 4.26
N ALA A 56 -15.26 26.39 3.58
CA ALA A 56 -13.94 26.26 4.22
C ALA A 56 -13.39 27.57 4.81
N ASP A 57 -14.07 28.71 4.61
CA ASP A 57 -13.69 30.02 5.16
C ASP A 57 -14.31 30.32 6.54
N GLU A 58 -15.13 29.43 7.11
CA GLU A 58 -15.51 29.54 8.53
C GLU A 58 -14.50 28.79 9.42
N ASN A 59 -13.47 29.52 9.79
CA ASN A 59 -12.53 29.26 10.87
C ASN A 59 -13.23 28.80 12.17
N PRO A 60 -13.09 27.54 12.61
CA PRO A 60 -13.15 27.24 14.03
C PRO A 60 -11.74 27.51 14.59
N THR A 61 -11.63 28.59 15.37
CA THR A 61 -10.53 28.79 16.30
C THR A 61 -10.41 27.54 17.17
N SER A 62 -9.45 26.67 16.82
CA SER A 62 -9.09 25.50 17.62
C SER A 62 -8.24 25.99 18.78
N GLU A 63 -8.88 26.08 19.96
CA GLU A 63 -8.20 26.43 21.21
C GLU A 63 -7.07 25.45 21.53
N LEU A 64 -5.90 26.02 21.83
CA LEU A 64 -4.71 25.33 22.30
C LEU A 64 -5.06 24.50 23.56
N PRO A 65 -4.59 23.24 23.70
CA PRO A 65 -4.87 22.45 24.90
C PRO A 65 -4.29 23.14 26.14
N THR A 66 -5.17 23.51 27.07
CA THR A 66 -4.79 24.00 28.40
C THR A 66 -4.20 22.84 29.20
N ILE A 67 -2.89 22.91 29.46
CA ILE A 67 -2.21 22.04 30.43
C ILE A 67 -2.79 22.28 31.83
N THR A 68 -3.58 21.32 32.30
CA THR A 68 -4.06 21.29 33.69
C THR A 68 -2.89 20.85 34.59
N PRO A 69 -2.52 21.60 35.64
CA PRO A 69 -1.46 21.18 36.55
C PRO A 69 -1.90 19.94 37.35
N ILE A 70 -1.15 18.86 37.22
CA ILE A 70 -1.32 17.63 37.98
C ILE A 70 -0.74 17.87 39.39
N LEU A 71 -1.53 17.60 40.44
CA LEU A 71 -1.07 17.71 41.82
C LEU A 71 0.13 16.76 42.06
N THR A 72 1.25 17.34 42.47
CA THR A 72 2.44 16.66 42.96
C THR A 72 2.14 16.03 44.33
N THR A 73 1.80 14.75 44.38
CA THR A 73 1.87 13.96 45.62
C THR A 73 3.32 13.72 45.97
N SER A 74 3.80 14.45 46.98
CA SER A 74 5.07 14.27 47.64
C SER A 74 5.13 12.88 48.30
N ALA A 75 5.96 11.99 47.79
CA ALA A 75 6.32 10.76 48.48
C ALA A 75 7.43 11.08 49.49
N VAL A 76 7.08 11.00 50.77
CA VAL A 76 8.01 11.10 51.90
C VAL A 76 8.99 9.93 51.85
N VAL A 77 10.28 10.25 51.80
CA VAL A 77 11.38 9.30 52.00
C VAL A 77 11.41 8.86 53.47
N VAL A 78 11.14 7.58 53.71
CA VAL A 78 11.40 6.93 55.01
C VAL A 78 12.72 6.15 54.89
N PRO A 79 13.73 6.40 55.75
CA PRO A 79 14.95 5.63 55.75
C PRO A 79 14.69 4.23 56.32
N THR A 80 14.84 3.20 55.47
CA THR A 80 14.83 1.80 55.92
C THR A 80 16.17 1.47 56.58
N ALA A 81 16.08 1.03 57.84
CA ALA A 81 17.20 0.68 58.69
C ALA A 81 18.10 -0.41 58.06
N THR A 82 19.41 -0.15 58.08
CA THR A 82 20.47 -1.12 57.84
C THR A 82 20.56 -2.10 59.00
N LEU A 83 20.26 -3.38 58.76
CA LEU A 83 20.53 -4.45 59.72
C LEU A 83 22.00 -4.85 59.64
N HIS A 84 22.74 -4.45 60.68
CA HIS A 84 24.04 -5.00 61.02
C HIS A 84 23.85 -6.43 61.53
N VAL A 85 24.41 -7.43 60.84
CA VAL A 85 24.51 -8.80 61.35
C VAL A 85 25.97 -9.11 61.60
N ASN A 86 26.33 -9.28 62.87
CA ASN A 86 27.62 -9.82 63.27
C ASN A 86 27.39 -10.95 64.29
N SER A 87 27.48 -12.19 63.82
CA SER A 87 28.06 -13.30 64.59
C SER A 87 28.04 -14.60 63.77
N SER A 88 29.24 -15.06 63.47
CA SER A 88 29.77 -16.37 63.85
C SER A 88 28.83 -17.58 63.87
N GLY A 89 29.15 -18.56 63.02
CA GLY A 89 29.29 -19.94 63.47
C GLY A 89 28.16 -20.93 63.15
N SER A 90 28.45 -21.76 62.15
CA SER A 90 28.21 -23.22 62.13
C SER A 90 26.82 -23.75 61.80
N GLY A 91 26.79 -24.60 60.76
CA GLY A 91 26.03 -25.85 60.79
C GLY A 91 24.79 -25.93 59.90
N SER A 92 24.87 -26.86 58.95
CA SER A 92 23.77 -27.61 58.34
C SER A 92 23.11 -27.05 57.09
N SER A 93 23.59 -27.62 55.99
CA SER A 93 22.96 -27.84 54.69
C SER A 93 21.45 -28.12 54.74
N SER A 94 20.69 -27.29 54.04
CA SER A 94 19.41 -27.65 53.45
C SER A 94 19.34 -27.01 52.06
N SER A 95 19.74 -27.80 51.05
CA SER A 95 19.70 -27.47 49.64
C SER A 95 18.25 -27.45 49.14
N SER A 96 17.60 -26.30 49.19
CA SER A 96 16.47 -26.01 48.32
C SER A 96 17.03 -25.60 46.96
N SER A 97 17.18 -26.59 46.07
CA SER A 97 17.51 -26.36 44.67
C SER A 97 16.31 -25.69 44.00
N GLY A 98 16.29 -24.36 44.03
CA GLY A 98 15.41 -23.57 43.19
C GLY A 98 15.87 -23.77 41.76
N THR A 99 15.13 -24.56 40.98
CA THR A 99 15.28 -24.56 39.53
C THR A 99 15.07 -23.11 39.07
N PRO A 100 16.03 -22.48 38.35
CA PRO A 100 15.79 -21.15 37.82
C PRO A 100 14.55 -21.21 36.95
N LEU A 101 13.56 -20.35 37.22
CA LEU A 101 12.45 -20.16 36.29
C LEU A 101 13.05 -19.74 34.94
N PRO A 102 12.53 -20.26 33.81
CA PRO A 102 12.99 -19.82 32.51
C PRO A 102 12.71 -18.32 32.37
N THR A 103 13.77 -17.52 32.29
CA THR A 103 13.70 -16.13 31.84
C THR A 103 13.50 -16.15 30.33
N SER A 104 12.51 -15.42 29.80
CA SER A 104 12.34 -15.28 28.36
C SER A 104 13.62 -14.75 27.72
N THR A 105 14.27 -15.56 26.88
CA THR A 105 15.36 -15.09 26.02
C THR A 105 14.75 -14.17 24.97
N PRO A 106 15.13 -12.89 24.90
CA PRO A 106 14.61 -11.98 23.87
C PRO A 106 15.02 -12.49 22.49
N ASP A 107 14.08 -12.50 21.56
CA ASP A 107 14.40 -12.72 20.16
C ASP A 107 15.25 -11.55 19.63
N VAL A 108 16.45 -11.86 19.15
CA VAL A 108 17.47 -10.84 18.84
C VAL A 108 17.16 -10.10 17.55
N TYR A 109 16.71 -10.81 16.51
CA TYR A 109 16.49 -10.29 15.17
C TYR A 109 15.05 -10.49 14.75
N ILE A 110 14.20 -9.49 14.99
CA ILE A 110 12.83 -9.46 14.50
C ILE A 110 12.53 -8.07 13.95
N CYS A 111 11.80 -8.02 12.85
CA CYS A 111 11.23 -6.81 12.32
C CYS A 111 9.71 -6.92 12.18
N GLU A 112 9.06 -5.77 12.00
CA GLU A 112 7.70 -5.67 11.51
C GLU A 112 7.65 -4.68 10.34
N VAL A 113 6.92 -5.03 9.27
CA VAL A 113 6.63 -4.08 8.18
C VAL A 113 5.40 -3.29 8.60
N VAL A 114 5.59 -2.04 9.01
CA VAL A 114 4.52 -1.18 9.55
C VAL A 114 3.96 -0.20 8.52
N GLY A 115 4.58 -0.10 7.35
CA GLY A 115 4.11 0.76 6.26
C GLY A 115 4.68 0.35 4.90
N GLN A 116 3.94 0.66 3.85
CA GLN A 116 4.36 0.49 2.46
C GLN A 116 3.72 1.57 1.58
N THR A 117 4.46 2.14 0.64
CA THR A 117 3.93 3.09 -0.35
C THR A 117 4.72 3.01 -1.66
N PRO A 118 4.09 2.84 -2.82
CA PRO A 118 2.67 2.54 -2.99
C PRO A 118 2.29 1.16 -2.43
N LEU A 119 1.01 1.00 -2.12
CA LEU A 119 0.46 -0.31 -1.76
C LEU A 119 0.50 -1.25 -2.95
N ASP A 120 0.50 -2.55 -2.66
CA ASP A 120 0.37 -3.59 -3.68
C ASP A 120 -0.88 -3.38 -4.54
N GLY A 121 -0.76 -3.63 -5.84
CA GLY A 121 -1.91 -3.52 -6.73
C GLY A 121 -1.56 -3.18 -8.17
N ASN A 122 -2.46 -2.45 -8.82
CA ASN A 122 -2.35 -2.17 -10.24
C ASN A 122 -1.34 -1.06 -10.51
N GLN A 123 -0.47 -1.29 -11.50
CA GLN A 123 0.38 -0.26 -12.06
C GLN A 123 0.39 -0.38 -13.58
N TYR A 124 0.54 0.74 -14.27
CA TYR A 124 0.66 0.69 -15.72
C TYR A 124 1.96 0.01 -16.13
N VAL A 125 1.89 -0.78 -17.19
CA VAL A 125 3.07 -1.38 -17.83
C VAL A 125 4.14 -0.34 -18.12
N GLY A 126 5.41 -0.68 -17.85
CA GLY A 126 6.55 0.22 -18.07
C GLY A 126 6.69 1.37 -17.06
N ALA A 127 5.83 1.45 -16.05
CA ALA A 127 5.96 2.44 -14.99
C ALA A 127 7.27 2.28 -14.21
N ASP A 128 7.77 3.42 -13.74
CA ASP A 128 8.97 3.57 -12.94
C ASP A 128 8.54 4.09 -11.56
N ILE A 129 8.77 3.32 -10.51
CA ILE A 129 8.12 3.52 -9.21
C ILE A 129 9.13 3.36 -8.09
N ASP A 130 9.26 4.37 -7.26
CA ASP A 130 9.93 4.25 -5.96
C ASP A 130 8.98 3.61 -4.95
N VAL A 131 9.30 2.39 -4.53
CA VAL A 131 8.54 1.69 -3.49
C VAL A 131 9.26 1.84 -2.16
N TYR A 132 8.54 2.38 -1.18
CA TYR A 132 8.98 2.59 0.18
C TYR A 132 8.36 1.56 1.12
N TRP A 133 9.17 1.03 2.04
CA TRP A 133 8.69 0.28 3.19
C TRP A 133 9.16 0.94 4.47
N THR A 134 8.29 1.00 5.47
CA THR A 134 8.65 1.39 6.83
C THR A 134 8.80 0.11 7.64
N LEU A 135 10.03 -0.18 8.06
CA LEU A 135 10.38 -1.34 8.87
C LEU A 135 10.57 -0.89 10.31
N LYS A 136 9.98 -1.61 11.25
CA LYS A 136 10.15 -1.41 12.69
C LYS A 136 11.06 -2.48 13.26
N ASN A 137 12.05 -2.07 14.05
CA ASN A 137 12.86 -2.99 14.83
C ASN A 137 12.07 -3.42 16.06
N VAL A 138 11.74 -4.71 16.16
CA VAL A 138 11.07 -5.27 17.35
C VAL A 138 11.95 -6.33 18.04
N GLY A 139 13.22 -6.44 17.61
CA GLY A 139 14.23 -7.28 18.23
C GLY A 139 15.12 -6.52 19.21
N ALA A 140 15.97 -7.26 19.91
CA ALA A 140 16.89 -6.68 20.91
C ALA A 140 18.16 -6.04 20.31
N ALA A 141 18.53 -6.39 19.07
CA ALA A 141 19.73 -5.84 18.43
C ALA A 141 19.45 -4.54 17.67
N THR A 142 20.29 -3.52 17.89
CA THR A 142 20.31 -2.31 17.05
C THR A 142 20.83 -2.65 15.66
N TRP A 143 20.10 -2.24 14.62
CA TRP A 143 20.55 -2.39 13.24
C TRP A 143 21.53 -1.26 12.94
N THR A 144 22.81 -1.58 12.77
CA THR A 144 23.85 -0.57 12.53
C THR A 144 23.96 -0.18 11.06
N ALA A 145 23.99 1.13 10.79
CA ALA A 145 24.23 1.70 9.48
C ALA A 145 25.50 1.12 8.83
N GLY A 146 25.45 0.86 7.52
CA GLY A 146 26.58 0.32 6.76
C GLY A 146 26.98 -1.13 7.08
N LYS A 147 26.37 -1.78 8.08
CA LYS A 147 26.56 -3.22 8.35
C LYS A 147 25.34 -4.03 7.96
N TYR A 148 24.16 -3.52 8.28
CA TYR A 148 22.89 -4.12 7.90
C TYR A 148 22.55 -3.66 6.48
N TYR A 149 22.03 -4.57 5.68
CA TYR A 149 21.67 -4.30 4.30
C TYR A 149 20.44 -5.09 3.93
N TYR A 150 19.69 -4.61 2.94
CA TYR A 150 18.61 -5.38 2.33
C TYR A 150 18.96 -5.74 0.90
N HIS A 151 18.54 -6.93 0.48
CA HIS A 151 18.85 -7.47 -0.85
C HIS A 151 17.69 -8.25 -1.45
N TRP A 152 17.73 -8.33 -2.77
CA TRP A 152 16.76 -9.07 -3.56
C TRP A 152 17.01 -10.58 -3.44
N THR A 153 15.94 -11.34 -3.21
CA THR A 153 16.03 -12.79 -2.92
C THR A 153 15.26 -13.65 -3.91
N GLY A 154 14.61 -13.07 -4.92
CA GLY A 154 13.99 -13.83 -6.01
C GLY A 154 12.64 -13.31 -6.49
N TYR A 155 11.91 -14.21 -7.15
CA TYR A 155 10.70 -13.96 -7.93
C TYR A 155 10.99 -13.11 -9.17
N SER A 156 10.24 -12.04 -9.41
CA SER A 156 10.43 -11.14 -10.54
C SER A 156 11.61 -10.21 -10.26
N ASP A 157 12.53 -10.15 -11.22
CA ASP A 157 13.56 -9.11 -11.26
C ASP A 157 12.93 -7.80 -11.76
N LEU A 158 12.62 -6.91 -10.82
CA LEU A 158 11.97 -5.62 -11.11
C LEU A 158 12.81 -4.40 -10.73
N SER A 159 14.04 -4.57 -10.21
CA SER A 159 14.88 -3.46 -9.74
C SER A 159 16.28 -3.56 -10.36
N PRO A 160 16.88 -2.48 -10.87
CA PRO A 160 18.24 -2.52 -11.41
C PRO A 160 19.30 -2.80 -10.33
N THR A 161 19.09 -2.31 -9.11
CA THR A 161 20.02 -2.50 -7.97
C THR A 161 19.47 -3.58 -7.04
N LYS A 162 20.35 -4.46 -6.53
CA LYS A 162 19.96 -5.66 -5.77
C LYS A 162 20.35 -5.66 -4.30
N LEU A 163 21.14 -4.68 -3.86
CA LEU A 163 21.67 -4.61 -2.51
C LEU A 163 21.81 -3.15 -2.09
N PHE A 164 21.34 -2.84 -0.89
CA PHE A 164 21.37 -1.50 -0.32
C PHE A 164 21.72 -1.60 1.17
N TYR A 165 22.65 -0.77 1.63
CA TYR A 165 22.96 -0.67 3.06
C TYR A 165 22.02 0.31 3.75
N LEU A 166 21.71 0.05 5.01
CA LEU A 166 21.03 1.04 5.85
C LEU A 166 21.93 2.27 6.03
N THR A 167 21.33 3.45 5.98
CA THR A 167 22.03 4.74 6.06
C THR A 167 22.08 5.31 7.48
N GLU A 168 21.28 4.78 8.39
CA GLU A 168 21.18 5.20 9.78
C GLU A 168 20.97 3.99 10.71
N ASP A 169 21.28 4.19 11.99
CA ASP A 169 21.09 3.18 13.02
C ASP A 169 19.61 3.07 13.41
N VAL A 170 19.11 1.85 13.61
CA VAL A 170 17.73 1.59 14.02
C VAL A 170 17.74 0.86 15.35
N THR A 171 17.49 1.59 16.44
CA THR A 171 17.45 1.00 17.78
C THR A 171 16.16 0.21 18.00
N THR A 172 16.10 -0.57 19.09
CA THR A 172 14.90 -1.33 19.42
C THR A 172 13.67 -0.42 19.53
N TYR A 173 12.59 -0.82 18.86
CA TYR A 173 11.31 -0.10 18.69
C TYR A 173 11.31 1.10 17.75
N ASP A 174 12.46 1.50 17.20
CA ASP A 174 12.52 2.53 16.16
C ASP A 174 12.11 1.97 14.79
N THR A 175 11.90 2.90 13.86
CA THR A 175 11.54 2.61 12.48
C THR A 175 12.51 3.22 11.49
N ILE A 176 12.69 2.57 10.35
CA ILE A 176 13.41 3.09 9.20
C ILE A 176 12.55 2.99 7.95
N GLN A 177 12.62 3.99 7.08
CA GLN A 177 12.06 3.93 5.74
C GLN A 177 13.14 3.56 4.73
N ILE A 178 12.92 2.48 4.00
CA ILE A 178 13.80 2.01 2.92
C ILE A 178 13.09 2.14 1.58
N MET A 179 13.86 2.24 0.50
CA MET A 179 13.34 2.43 -0.85
C MET A 179 13.96 1.47 -1.84
N VAL A 180 13.15 0.98 -2.78
CA VAL A 180 13.59 0.23 -3.97
C VAL A 180 12.93 0.84 -5.20
N ASP A 181 13.76 1.13 -6.20
CA ASP A 181 13.32 1.48 -7.55
C ASP A 181 12.76 0.24 -8.26
N VAL A 182 11.47 0.27 -8.63
CA VAL A 182 10.75 -0.81 -9.29
C VAL A 182 10.35 -0.40 -10.70
N LYS A 183 10.91 -1.11 -11.69
CA LYS A 183 10.50 -1.06 -13.10
C LYS A 183 9.41 -2.07 -13.36
N VAL A 184 8.19 -1.59 -13.57
CA VAL A 184 7.04 -2.43 -13.93
C VAL A 184 7.24 -2.99 -15.34
N PRO A 185 7.10 -4.31 -15.57
CA PRO A 185 7.29 -4.90 -16.88
C PRO A 185 6.35 -4.32 -17.94
N THR A 186 6.78 -4.34 -19.21
CA THR A 186 5.95 -3.88 -20.34
C THR A 186 4.87 -4.88 -20.75
N THR A 187 5.00 -6.13 -20.29
CA THR A 187 4.02 -7.19 -20.50
C THR A 187 3.00 -7.15 -19.35
N PRO A 188 1.68 -7.06 -19.64
CA PRO A 188 0.67 -7.18 -18.60
C PRO A 188 0.74 -8.52 -17.87
N GLY A 189 0.52 -8.50 -16.56
CA GLY A 189 0.62 -9.70 -15.73
C GLY A 189 0.89 -9.40 -14.26
N GLN A 190 0.96 -10.45 -13.46
CA GLN A 190 1.24 -10.36 -12.03
C GLN A 190 2.71 -10.62 -11.78
N TYR A 191 3.34 -9.72 -11.02
CA TYR A 191 4.76 -9.78 -10.69
C TYR A 191 4.94 -9.53 -9.19
N ARG A 192 5.96 -10.15 -8.63
CA ARG A 192 6.34 -9.96 -7.23
C ARG A 192 7.84 -9.83 -7.15
N THR A 193 8.35 -8.86 -6.41
CA THR A 193 9.77 -8.78 -6.05
C THR A 193 9.92 -9.00 -4.55
N GLN A 194 10.80 -9.93 -4.15
CA GLN A 194 11.01 -10.29 -2.74
C GLN A 194 12.38 -9.82 -2.25
N TRP A 195 12.37 -9.28 -1.05
CA TRP A 195 13.54 -8.70 -0.39
C TRP A 195 13.66 -9.21 1.04
N TYR A 196 14.88 -9.18 1.55
CA TYR A 196 15.16 -9.43 2.96
C TYR A 196 16.15 -8.41 3.50
N LEU A 197 15.92 -7.95 4.73
CA LEU A 197 16.96 -7.34 5.56
C LEU A 197 17.88 -8.43 6.13
N VAL A 198 19.16 -8.13 6.13
CA VAL A 198 20.25 -9.02 6.53
C VAL A 198 20.99 -8.40 7.70
N ASN A 199 21.27 -9.22 8.71
CA ASN A 199 22.05 -8.78 9.87
C ASN A 199 23.56 -8.73 9.57
N ASP A 200 24.34 -8.31 10.54
CA ASP A 200 25.80 -8.22 10.46
C ASP A 200 26.52 -9.58 10.37
N ASN A 201 25.81 -10.68 10.64
CA ASN A 201 26.29 -12.05 10.45
C ASN A 201 25.95 -12.61 9.05
N GLY A 202 25.25 -11.84 8.20
CA GLY A 202 24.83 -12.28 6.87
C GLY A 202 23.54 -13.10 6.85
N GLU A 203 22.74 -13.08 7.92
CA GLU A 203 21.50 -13.86 8.03
C GLU A 203 20.28 -13.00 7.66
N ASN A 204 19.43 -13.53 6.77
CA ASN A 204 18.15 -12.92 6.43
C ASN A 204 17.17 -13.03 7.61
N PHE A 205 16.61 -11.91 8.08
CA PHE A 205 15.70 -11.92 9.23
C PHE A 205 14.41 -11.11 9.06
N CYS A 206 14.32 -10.23 8.06
CA CYS A 206 13.13 -9.41 7.81
C CYS A 206 12.70 -9.48 6.36
N GLY A 207 11.64 -10.24 6.05
CA GLY A 207 11.13 -10.38 4.70
C GLY A 207 10.09 -9.30 4.35
N PHE A 208 10.22 -8.67 3.19
CA PHE A 208 9.23 -7.75 2.64
C PHE A 208 9.18 -7.88 1.11
N TYR A 209 8.07 -7.47 0.50
CA TYR A 209 7.87 -7.63 -0.93
C TYR A 209 7.03 -6.49 -1.50
N TYR A 210 7.08 -6.34 -2.83
CA TYR A 210 6.11 -5.56 -3.58
C TYR A 210 5.42 -6.47 -4.58
N TYR A 211 4.10 -6.44 -4.60
CA TYR A 211 3.30 -7.14 -5.59
C TYR A 211 2.65 -6.13 -6.54
N VAL A 212 2.83 -6.37 -7.83
CA VAL A 212 2.29 -5.50 -8.88
C VAL A 212 1.52 -6.32 -9.91
N ASN A 213 0.30 -5.88 -10.20
CA ASN A 213 -0.47 -6.30 -11.35
C ASN A 213 -0.28 -5.26 -12.46
N ALA A 214 0.58 -5.57 -13.41
CA ALA A 214 0.87 -4.71 -14.56
C ALA A 214 -0.34 -4.67 -15.50
N ILE A 215 -0.95 -3.51 -15.65
CA ILE A 215 -2.12 -3.27 -16.50
C ILE A 215 -1.74 -2.48 -17.76
N PRO A 216 -2.41 -2.73 -18.90
CA PRO A 216 -2.13 -2.00 -20.13
C PRO A 216 -2.41 -0.50 -19.97
N LEU A 217 -1.65 0.31 -20.72
CA LEU A 217 -1.93 1.74 -20.85
C LEU A 217 -3.31 1.97 -21.51
N PRO A 218 -4.02 3.06 -21.17
CA PRO A 218 -5.27 3.38 -21.82
C PRO A 218 -5.04 3.53 -23.33
N THR A 219 -5.89 2.87 -24.13
CA THR A 219 -5.87 3.05 -25.58
C THR A 219 -6.42 4.43 -25.90
N ALA A 220 -5.68 5.22 -26.69
CA ALA A 220 -6.18 6.49 -27.19
C ALA A 220 -7.51 6.25 -27.94
N THR A 221 -8.54 7.04 -27.62
CA THR A 221 -9.77 7.02 -28.42
C THR A 221 -9.43 7.59 -29.79
N PRO A 222 -9.75 6.90 -30.90
CA PRO A 222 -9.52 7.46 -32.23
C PRO A 222 -10.36 8.74 -32.41
N ASP A 223 -9.70 9.79 -32.90
CA ASP A 223 -10.32 11.07 -33.29
C ASP A 223 -11.35 10.90 -34.44
#